data_AF-A0AA39J0G2-F1
#
_entry.id   AF-A0AA39J0G2-F1
#
_cell.length_a   1.000
_cell.length_b   1.000
_cell.length_c   1.000
_cell.angle_alpha   90.00
_cell.angle_beta   90.00
_cell.angle_gamma   90.00
#
_symmetry.space_group_name_H-M   'P 1'
#
loop_
_entity.id
_entity.type
_entity.pdbx_description
1 polymer ?
#
loop_
_entity_poly.entity_id
_entity_poly.type
_entity_poly.pdbx_seq_one_letter_code
_entity_poly.pdbx_strand_id
1 'polypeptide(L)'
;MQTTTLDASKPRTAGIPEDPSPILGVGDKIGSRDTYIIENLLADDLIDIAFENLKREAHWHTMFRRGSEVPRLVAVEGVIENYRSIPLYRHPADESPLHSHRPFRSSPKQSQRLPLSRQRCDASFPRPAW
;
A
#
# COMPACT_ATOMS: atom_id res chain seq x y z
N MET A 1 -59.52 -12.62 22.04
CA MET A 1 -58.99 -11.60 21.11
C MET A 1 -58.24 -10.57 21.94
N GLN A 2 -56.94 -10.76 22.17
CA GLN A 2 -56.10 -9.78 22.86
C GLN A 2 -55.16 -9.18 21.82
N THR A 3 -55.36 -7.89 21.52
CA THR A 3 -54.56 -7.11 20.57
C THR A 3 -53.36 -6.52 21.31
N THR A 4 -52.17 -7.04 21.04
CA THR A 4 -50.92 -6.49 21.58
C THR A 4 -50.44 -5.39 20.64
N THR A 5 -50.62 -4.14 21.06
CA THR A 5 -50.15 -2.94 20.38
C THR A 5 -48.62 -2.88 20.48
N LEU A 6 -47.92 -3.00 19.35
CA LEU A 6 -46.47 -2.76 19.26
C LEU A 6 -46.25 -1.24 19.17
N ASP A 7 -45.76 -0.64 20.26
CA ASP A 7 -45.33 0.75 20.30
C ASP A 7 -43.96 0.88 19.61
N ALA A 8 -43.98 1.42 18.39
CA ALA A 8 -42.80 1.65 17.56
C ALA A 8 -42.22 3.04 17.86
N SER A 9 -41.57 3.20 19.00
CA SER A 9 -40.94 4.47 19.36
C SER A 9 -39.65 4.28 20.19
N LYS A 10 -38.67 3.55 19.65
CA LYS A 10 -37.28 3.70 20.08
C LYS A 10 -36.30 3.38 18.93
N PRO A 11 -35.41 4.30 18.53
CA PRO A 11 -34.35 3.96 17.60
C PRO A 11 -33.45 2.94 18.28
N ARG A 12 -33.33 1.75 17.68
CA ARG A 12 -32.31 0.77 18.06
C ARG A 12 -30.99 1.28 17.51
N THR A 13 -30.34 2.17 18.26
CA THR A 13 -28.90 2.38 18.13
C THR A 13 -28.25 1.10 18.63
N ALA A 14 -28.13 0.11 17.76
CA ALA A 14 -27.28 -1.05 18.01
C ALA A 14 -25.85 -0.51 18.09
N GLY A 15 -25.38 -0.30 19.31
CA GLY A 15 -24.01 0.12 19.58
C GLY A 15 -23.06 -0.88 18.92
N ILE A 16 -22.20 -0.37 18.03
CA ILE A 16 -20.99 -1.06 17.63
C ILE A 16 -20.22 -1.29 18.94
N PRO A 17 -19.78 -2.52 19.26
CA PRO A 17 -18.90 -2.73 20.39
C PRO A 17 -17.63 -1.90 20.15
N GLU A 18 -17.47 -0.81 20.90
CA GLU A 18 -16.24 -0.03 20.92
C GLU A 18 -15.18 -0.93 21.56
N ASP A 19 -14.33 -1.56 20.74
CA ASP A 19 -13.19 -2.30 21.25
C ASP A 19 -12.32 -1.33 22.08
N PRO A 20 -11.91 -1.69 23.31
CA PRO A 20 -11.19 -0.79 24.23
C PRO A 20 -9.71 -0.58 23.84
N SER A 21 -9.38 -0.78 22.57
CA SER A 21 -8.01 -0.61 22.10
C SER A 21 -7.62 0.86 22.20
N PRO A 22 -6.51 1.19 22.89
CA PRO A 22 -6.07 2.57 23.00
C PRO A 22 -5.74 3.11 21.61
N ILE A 23 -6.25 4.30 21.30
CA ILE A 23 -5.90 5.04 20.09
C ILE A 23 -4.46 5.52 20.28
N LEU A 24 -3.55 5.02 19.43
CA LEU A 24 -2.13 5.42 19.41
C LEU A 24 -1.91 6.52 18.37
N GLY A 25 -1.13 7.53 18.71
CA GLY A 25 -0.80 8.68 17.86
C GLY A 25 0.68 8.82 17.55
N VAL A 26 1.06 9.97 17.00
CA VAL A 26 2.45 10.31 16.68
C VAL A 26 3.29 10.34 17.96
N GLY A 27 4.42 9.64 17.96
CA GLY A 27 5.34 9.55 19.10
C GLY A 27 5.05 8.42 20.08
N ASP A 28 3.91 7.74 19.94
CA ASP A 28 3.61 6.54 20.73
C ASP A 28 4.46 5.34 20.31
N LYS A 29 4.69 4.44 21.27
CA LYS A 29 5.40 3.19 21.01
C LYS A 29 4.46 2.22 20.30
N ILE A 30 4.65 2.07 18.99
CA ILE A 30 3.88 1.15 18.16
C ILE A 30 4.74 -0.09 17.86
N GLY A 31 4.13 -1.27 17.92
CA GLY A 31 4.81 -2.55 17.68
C GLY A 31 5.97 -2.79 18.65
N SER A 32 7.12 -3.24 18.14
CA SER A 32 8.34 -3.45 18.92
C SER A 32 9.23 -2.18 19.00
N ARG A 33 8.62 -1.00 18.88
CA ARG A 33 9.28 0.33 18.77
C ARG A 33 10.03 0.57 17.45
N ASP A 34 9.78 -0.27 16.46
CA ASP A 34 10.29 -0.16 15.09
C ASP A 34 9.30 0.50 14.13
N THR A 35 8.08 0.77 14.61
CA THR A 35 6.99 1.37 13.84
C THR A 35 6.67 2.77 14.39
N TYR A 36 6.45 3.72 13.49
CA TYR A 36 6.13 5.11 13.84
C TYR A 36 5.16 5.70 12.82
N ILE A 37 4.40 6.71 13.24
CA ILE A 37 3.43 7.44 12.40
C ILE A 37 4.07 8.74 11.94
N ILE A 38 3.97 9.03 10.65
CA ILE A 38 4.32 10.33 10.06
C ILE A 38 3.01 10.93 9.53
N GLU A 39 2.66 12.10 10.02
CA GLU A 39 1.52 12.88 9.51
C GLU A 39 1.99 13.88 8.46
N ASN A 40 1.08 14.30 7.58
CA ASN A 40 1.32 15.33 6.56
C ASN A 40 2.57 15.03 5.70
N LEU A 41 2.71 13.78 5.27
CA LEU A 41 3.84 13.35 4.45
C LEU A 41 3.90 14.05 3.08
N LEU A 42 2.73 14.41 2.55
CA LEU A 42 2.60 15.11 1.27
C LEU A 42 2.62 16.61 1.49
N ALA A 43 3.31 17.34 0.60
CA ALA A 43 3.24 18.80 0.55
C ALA A 43 1.84 19.26 0.16
N ASP A 44 1.41 20.41 0.68
CA ASP A 44 0.05 20.94 0.50
C ASP A 44 -0.38 21.00 -0.98
N ASP A 45 0.52 21.42 -1.87
CA ASP A 45 0.28 21.51 -3.31
C ASP A 45 -0.04 20.16 -3.98
N LEU A 46 0.37 19.04 -3.37
CA LEU A 46 0.17 17.69 -3.90
C LEU A 46 -1.10 17.03 -3.35
N ILE A 47 -1.65 17.50 -2.23
CA ILE A 47 -2.76 16.83 -1.54
C ILE A 47 -3.97 16.67 -2.47
N ASP A 48 -4.32 17.72 -3.20
CA ASP A 48 -5.52 17.74 -4.05
C ASP A 48 -5.33 16.98 -5.37
N ILE A 49 -4.10 16.84 -5.86
CA ILE A 49 -3.81 16.29 -7.20
C ILE A 49 -3.25 14.87 -7.17
N ALA A 50 -2.56 14.48 -6.09
CA ALA A 50 -1.81 13.23 -6.05
C ALA A 50 -2.72 12.01 -6.18
N PHE A 51 -3.85 12.00 -5.48
CA PHE A 51 -4.79 10.88 -5.52
C PHE A 51 -5.39 10.67 -6.91
N GLU A 52 -5.91 11.73 -7.52
CA GLU A 52 -6.53 11.65 -8.85
C GLU A 52 -5.50 11.31 -9.95
N ASN A 53 -4.28 11.85 -9.84
CA ASN A 53 -3.20 11.49 -10.75
C ASN A 53 -2.81 10.01 -10.59
N LEU A 54 -2.62 9.52 -9.36
CA LEU A 54 -2.27 8.12 -9.09
C LEU A 54 -3.36 7.17 -9.60
N LYS A 55 -4.63 7.51 -9.36
CA LYS A 55 -5.79 6.75 -9.84
C LYS A 55 -5.81 6.63 -11.38
N ARG A 56 -5.43 7.69 -12.09
CA ARG A 56 -5.41 7.72 -13.56
C ARG A 56 -4.15 7.10 -14.17
N GLU A 57 -3.00 7.32 -13.54
CA GLU A 57 -1.69 6.99 -14.11
C GLU A 57 -1.28 5.54 -13.84
N ALA A 58 -1.60 5.01 -12.65
CA ALA A 58 -1.29 3.64 -12.33
C ALA A 58 -2.16 2.67 -13.14
N HIS A 59 -1.56 1.58 -13.60
CA HIS A 59 -2.24 0.52 -14.33
C HIS A 59 -2.87 -0.45 -13.35
N TRP A 60 -4.05 -0.06 -12.86
CA TRP A 60 -4.84 -0.86 -11.94
C TRP A 60 -5.43 -2.09 -12.64
N HIS A 61 -5.22 -3.24 -12.01
CA HIS A 61 -5.76 -4.52 -12.43
C HIS A 61 -6.50 -5.18 -11.28
N THR A 62 -7.50 -5.99 -11.61
CA THR A 62 -8.13 -6.91 -10.65
C THR A 62 -7.23 -8.11 -10.43
N MET A 63 -7.12 -8.54 -9.18
CA MET A 63 -6.35 -9.72 -8.80
C MET A 63 -7.30 -10.86 -8.46
N PHE A 64 -6.95 -12.08 -8.86
CA PHE A 64 -7.72 -13.28 -8.52
C PHE A 64 -6.93 -14.16 -7.56
N ARG A 65 -7.60 -14.62 -6.51
CA ARG A 65 -7.10 -15.61 -5.55
C ARG A 65 -7.99 -16.84 -5.64
N ARG A 66 -7.42 -17.97 -6.09
CA ARG A 66 -8.13 -19.25 -6.26
C ARG A 66 -9.45 -19.11 -7.07
N GLY A 67 -9.43 -18.30 -8.13
CA GLY A 67 -10.59 -18.02 -8.97
C GLY A 67 -11.62 -17.04 -8.41
N SER A 68 -11.42 -16.52 -7.18
CA SER A 68 -12.23 -15.44 -6.61
C SER A 68 -11.55 -14.09 -6.78
N GLU A 69 -12.31 -13.05 -7.13
CA GLU A 69 -11.79 -11.69 -7.21
C GLU A 69 -11.43 -11.17 -5.81
N VAL A 70 -10.25 -10.58 -5.67
CA VAL A 70 -9.87 -9.87 -4.45
C VAL A 70 -10.48 -8.47 -4.53
N PRO A 71 -11.20 -7.98 -3.51
CA PRO A 71 -11.93 -6.70 -3.55
C PRO A 71 -10.99 -5.49 -3.39
N ARG A 72 -9.93 -5.45 -4.21
CA ARG A 72 -8.97 -4.35 -4.32
C ARG A 72 -8.32 -4.39 -5.69
N LEU A 73 -7.95 -3.22 -6.16
CA LEU A 73 -7.13 -3.08 -7.36
C LEU A 73 -5.66 -3.21 -6.99
N VAL A 74 -4.86 -3.78 -7.89
CA VAL A 74 -3.41 -3.93 -7.75
C VAL A 74 -2.73 -3.38 -8.99
N ALA A 75 -1.55 -2.79 -8.80
CA ALA A 75 -0.65 -2.39 -9.88
C ALA A 75 0.75 -2.89 -9.54
N VAL A 76 1.53 -3.27 -10.55
CA VAL A 76 2.91 -3.73 -10.37
C VAL A 76 3.84 -2.72 -11.02
N GLU A 77 4.69 -2.10 -10.21
CA GLU A 77 5.72 -1.18 -10.68
C GLU A 77 7.11 -1.75 -10.44
N GLY A 78 8.04 -1.45 -11.33
CA GLY A 78 9.43 -1.85 -11.19
C GLY A 78 10.30 -1.28 -12.30
N VAL A 79 11.61 -1.34 -12.07
CA VAL A 79 12.60 -0.87 -13.05
C VAL A 79 12.71 -1.89 -14.19
N ILE A 80 12.57 -1.41 -15.42
CA ILE A 80 12.81 -2.18 -16.63
C ILE A 80 14.28 -1.95 -17.02
N GLU A 81 15.16 -2.88 -16.67
CA GLU A 81 16.60 -2.78 -16.96
C GLU A 81 16.92 -3.13 -18.43
N ASN A 82 16.20 -4.10 -19.01
CA ASN A 82 16.38 -4.56 -20.38
C ASN A 82 15.04 -4.60 -21.13
N TYR A 83 15.06 -4.61 -22.46
CA TYR A 83 13.84 -4.63 -23.30
C TYR A 83 12.88 -5.81 -22.99
N ARG A 84 13.37 -6.86 -22.33
CA ARG A 84 12.59 -8.05 -21.94
C ARG A 84 12.38 -8.20 -20.44
N SER A 85 12.86 -7.27 -19.61
CA SER A 85 12.59 -7.33 -18.17
C SER A 85 11.18 -6.79 -17.91
N ILE A 86 10.35 -7.58 -17.23
CA ILE A 86 9.02 -7.18 -16.80
C ILE A 86 8.94 -7.39 -15.28
N PRO A 87 8.40 -6.43 -14.52
CA PRO A 87 8.21 -6.61 -13.10
C PRO A 87 7.08 -7.63 -12.88
N LEU A 88 7.37 -8.68 -12.10
CA LEU A 88 6.45 -9.80 -11.92
C LEU A 88 6.05 -9.94 -10.45
N TYR A 89 4.75 -9.87 -10.19
CA TYR A 89 4.19 -10.23 -8.89
C TYR A 89 4.11 -11.75 -8.74
N ARG A 90 4.74 -12.31 -7.69
CA ARG A 90 4.75 -13.76 -7.42
C ARG A 90 4.34 -14.06 -5.98
N HIS A 91 3.05 -14.26 -5.76
CA HIS A 91 2.52 -14.90 -4.54
C HIS A 91 1.92 -16.26 -4.93
N PRO A 92 2.27 -17.38 -4.27
CA PRO A 92 1.91 -18.74 -4.73
C PRO A 92 0.41 -19.02 -4.89
N ALA A 93 -0.45 -18.28 -4.19
CA ALA A 93 -1.90 -18.44 -4.18
C ALA A 93 -2.66 -17.42 -5.04
N ASP A 94 -1.95 -16.45 -5.65
CA ASP A 94 -2.54 -15.37 -6.43
C ASP A 94 -2.17 -15.53 -7.91
N GLU A 95 -3.12 -15.25 -8.78
CA GLU A 95 -2.85 -15.12 -10.21
C GLU A 95 -2.17 -13.77 -10.45
N SER A 96 -1.11 -13.77 -11.27
CA SER A 96 -0.39 -12.55 -11.61
C SER A 96 -1.26 -11.66 -12.50
N PRO A 97 -1.39 -10.35 -12.22
CA PRO A 97 -2.08 -9.43 -13.10
C PRO A 97 -1.44 -9.43 -14.50
N LEU A 98 -2.26 -9.33 -15.55
CA LEU A 98 -1.76 -9.24 -16.92
C LEU A 98 -0.97 -7.95 -17.11
N HIS A 99 0.25 -8.05 -17.66
CA HIS A 99 1.14 -6.92 -17.85
C HIS A 99 0.65 -6.05 -19.02
N SER A 100 0.23 -4.82 -18.76
CA SER A 100 0.03 -3.80 -19.79
C SER A 100 1.40 -3.31 -20.28
N HIS A 101 1.70 -3.45 -21.58
CA HIS A 101 2.98 -3.04 -22.21
C HIS A 101 3.20 -1.53 -22.34
N ARG A 102 2.49 -0.70 -21.56
CA ARG A 102 2.72 0.75 -21.57
C ARG A 102 3.81 1.09 -20.53
N PRO A 103 4.93 1.70 -20.94
CA PRO A 103 5.90 2.17 -19.97
C PRO A 103 5.23 3.21 -19.08
N PHE A 104 5.30 3.01 -17.76
CA PHE A 104 4.99 4.07 -16.81
C PHE A 104 5.80 5.30 -17.22
N ARG A 105 5.14 6.47 -17.32
CA ARG A 105 5.81 7.72 -17.67
C ARG A 105 6.76 8.03 -16.52
N SER A 106 7.99 7.52 -16.58
CA SER A 106 9.06 7.98 -15.71
C SER A 106 9.09 9.49 -15.85
N SER A 107 8.78 10.23 -14.78
CA SER A 107 9.08 11.65 -14.75
C SER A 107 10.53 11.80 -15.21
N PRO A 108 10.88 12.80 -16.04
CA PRO A 108 12.24 13.00 -16.48
C PRO A 108 13.08 13.51 -15.30
N LYS A 109 13.42 12.60 -14.38
CA LYS A 109 14.57 12.68 -13.51
C LYS A 109 15.35 11.40 -13.71
N GLN A 110 15.93 11.31 -14.91
CA GLN A 110 17.25 10.70 -15.05
C GLN A 110 18.19 11.57 -14.23
N SER A 111 18.15 11.34 -12.91
CA SER A 111 19.07 11.93 -11.96
C SER A 111 20.45 11.60 -12.48
N GLN A 112 21.20 12.67 -12.73
CA GLN A 112 22.56 12.68 -13.19
C GLN A 112 23.30 11.50 -12.54
N ARG A 113 23.87 10.61 -13.36
CA ARG A 113 24.90 9.68 -12.87
C ARG A 113 26.02 10.56 -12.33
N LEU A 114 25.98 10.83 -11.04
CA LEU A 114 27.18 11.19 -10.31
C LEU A 114 28.15 10.02 -10.51
N PRO A 115 29.40 10.26 -10.92
CA PRO A 115 30.38 9.19 -10.99
C PRO A 115 30.44 8.54 -9.61
N LEU A 116 30.26 7.21 -9.56
CA LEU A 116 30.55 6.41 -8.38
C LEU A 116 32.03 6.61 -8.02
N SER A 117 32.32 7.63 -7.23
CA SER A 117 33.50 7.58 -6.38
C SER A 117 33.23 6.48 -5.37
N ARG A 118 33.98 5.38 -5.51
CA ARG A 118 33.99 4.26 -4.58
C ARG A 118 34.27 4.79 -3.18
N GLN A 119 33.25 5.02 -2.37
CA GLN A 119 33.39 4.94 -0.94
C GLN A 119 33.13 3.50 -0.54
N ARG A 120 34.24 2.79 -0.27
CA ARG A 120 34.23 1.53 0.45
C ARG A 120 33.55 1.78 1.80
N CYS A 121 32.37 1.22 1.98
CA CYS A 121 31.87 0.95 3.32
C CYS A 121 32.55 -0.35 3.77
N ASP A 122 33.64 -0.23 4.55
CA ASP A 122 34.19 -1.36 5.30
C ASP A 122 33.20 -1.71 6.43
N ALA A 123 32.13 -2.43 6.06
CA ALA A 123 31.26 -3.08 7.02
C ALA A 123 31.91 -4.41 7.41
N SER A 124 32.81 -4.37 8.38
CA SER A 124 33.20 -5.56 9.13
C SER A 124 32.01 -6.01 9.97
N PHE A 125 31.13 -6.83 9.38
CA PHE A 125 30.11 -7.56 10.12
C PHE A 125 30.58 -9.02 10.28
N PRO A 126 30.73 -9.53 11.52
CA PRO A 126 31.04 -10.93 11.73
C PRO A 126 29.86 -11.78 11.26
N ARG A 127 30.15 -12.78 10.41
CA ARG A 127 29.18 -13.78 9.97
C ARG A 127 28.82 -14.69 11.15
N PRO A 128 27.54 -14.94 11.45
CA PRO A 128 27.18 -16.06 12.30
C PRO A 128 27.40 -17.37 11.53
N ALA A 129 28.07 -18.32 12.17
CA ALA A 129 28.23 -19.67 11.68
C ALA A 129 26.93 -20.45 11.92
N TRP A 130 26.26 -20.80 10.83
CA TRP A 130 25.41 -21.98 10.72
C TRP A 130 25.61 -22.56 9.32
#